data_AF-A0A5S9F4S9-F1
#
_entry.id   AF-A0A5S9F4S9-F1
#
_cell.length_a   1.000
_cell.length_b   1.000
_cell.length_c   1.000
_cell.angle_alpha   90.00
_cell.angle_beta   90.00
_cell.angle_gamma   90.00
#
_symmetry.space_group_name_H-M   'P 1'
#
loop_
_entity.id
_entity.type
_entity.pdbx_description
1 polymer ?
#
loop_
_entity_poly.entity_id
_entity_poly.type
_entity_poly.pdbx_seq_one_letter_code
_entity_poly.pdbx_strand_id
1 'polypeptide(L)'
;MRAILRTISIILLASQITALPLTVNVHKDEGNSTLDGGRHAWSQIKISENGKVEIYELVINKVLLAGYCFKSAYIFVDEKGNTLARYKESQICVDGKWTPLPHKRTRVIFHDLPVEIAKKVRGVKVNWSPGSKDPLKLLEENIKKLINISEASLPSSEALEKIKGIAKLYLLFKKA
;
A
#
# COMPACT_ATOMS: atom_id res chain seq x y z
N MET A 1 -19.11 -76.05 5.02
CA MET A 1 -19.12 -74.71 5.62
C MET A 1 -18.35 -73.77 4.70
N ARG A 2 -19.03 -72.89 3.94
CA ARG A 2 -18.41 -71.92 3.02
C ARG A 2 -18.30 -70.58 3.74
N ALA A 3 -17.08 -70.07 3.87
CA ALA A 3 -16.79 -68.78 4.48
C ALA A 3 -17.26 -67.64 3.56
N ILE A 4 -18.15 -66.79 4.06
CA ILE A 4 -18.63 -65.58 3.39
C ILE A 4 -17.56 -64.50 3.60
N LEU A 5 -16.82 -64.15 2.54
CA LEU A 5 -15.98 -62.96 2.53
C LEU A 5 -16.88 -61.71 2.65
N ARG A 6 -16.72 -60.96 3.75
CA ARG A 6 -17.31 -59.63 3.90
C ARG A 6 -16.48 -58.62 3.11
N THR A 7 -17.04 -58.12 2.02
CA THR A 7 -16.53 -56.95 1.30
C THR A 7 -16.72 -55.72 2.19
N ILE A 8 -15.63 -55.23 2.78
CA ILE A 8 -15.61 -53.95 3.48
C ILE A 8 -15.53 -52.86 2.42
N SER A 9 -16.66 -52.26 2.09
CA SER A 9 -16.70 -51.00 1.32
C SER A 9 -16.21 -49.88 2.23
N ILE A 10 -14.95 -49.48 2.07
CA ILE A 10 -14.43 -48.25 2.68
C ILE A 10 -15.03 -47.10 1.88
N ILE A 11 -16.10 -46.51 2.43
CA ILE A 11 -16.62 -45.22 1.96
C ILE A 11 -15.59 -44.17 2.39
N LEU A 12 -14.74 -43.76 1.45
CA LEU A 12 -13.91 -42.56 1.61
C LEU A 12 -14.87 -41.35 1.62
N LEU A 13 -15.31 -40.95 2.80
CA LEU A 13 -15.92 -39.64 3.02
C LEU A 13 -14.83 -38.61 2.74
N ALA A 14 -14.78 -38.14 1.50
CA ALA A 14 -14.08 -36.90 1.15
C ALA A 14 -14.77 -35.78 1.94
N SER A 15 -14.25 -35.52 3.13
CA SER A 15 -14.57 -34.33 3.90
C SER A 15 -14.20 -33.13 3.02
N GLN A 16 -15.20 -32.54 2.40
CA GLN A 16 -15.07 -31.26 1.73
C GLN A 16 -14.72 -30.25 2.82
N ILE A 17 -13.42 -30.01 3.02
CA ILE A 17 -12.94 -28.85 3.77
C ILE A 17 -13.31 -27.66 2.89
N THR A 18 -14.53 -27.15 3.07
CA THR A 18 -14.94 -25.85 2.54
C THR A 18 -14.07 -24.82 3.22
N ALA A 19 -13.03 -24.38 2.50
CA ALA A 19 -12.20 -23.28 2.95
C ALA A 19 -13.11 -22.05 3.02
N LEU A 20 -13.42 -21.62 4.25
CA LEU A 20 -14.32 -20.49 4.48
C LEU A 20 -13.83 -19.25 3.72
N PRO A 21 -14.74 -18.41 3.21
CA PRO A 21 -14.37 -17.16 2.56
C PRO A 21 -13.53 -16.31 3.53
N LEU A 22 -12.34 -15.91 3.08
CA LEU A 22 -11.37 -15.19 3.90
C LEU A 22 -11.56 -13.68 3.72
N THR A 23 -11.74 -12.96 4.83
CA THR A 23 -11.70 -11.50 4.85
C THR A 23 -10.51 -11.03 5.68
N VAL A 24 -9.65 -10.20 5.09
CA VAL A 24 -8.47 -9.63 5.74
C VAL A 24 -8.57 -8.11 5.70
N ASN A 25 -8.37 -7.44 6.83
CA ASN A 25 -8.30 -5.98 6.94
C ASN A 25 -6.88 -5.58 7.32
N VAL A 26 -6.30 -4.62 6.60
CA VAL A 26 -4.95 -4.09 6.87
C VAL A 26 -5.00 -2.58 6.89
N HIS A 27 -4.42 -1.97 7.91
CA HIS A 27 -4.43 -0.52 8.16
C HIS A 27 -3.00 0.02 8.35
N LYS A 28 -2.65 1.16 7.73
CA LYS A 28 -1.41 1.90 8.01
C LYS A 28 -1.64 3.40 8.01
N ASP A 29 -1.06 4.00 9.02
CA ASP A 29 -1.03 5.44 9.24
C ASP A 29 0.41 5.95 9.08
N GLU A 30 0.59 7.05 8.35
CA GLU A 30 1.86 7.72 8.16
C GLU A 30 1.72 9.20 8.58
N GLY A 31 2.54 9.64 9.56
CA GLY A 31 2.55 11.01 10.10
C GLY A 31 1.60 11.18 11.28
N ASN A 32 2.13 11.08 12.51
CA ASN A 32 1.36 11.09 13.74
C ASN A 32 1.61 12.37 14.57
N SER A 33 1.41 13.52 13.95
CA SER A 33 1.39 14.82 14.64
C SER A 33 -0.06 15.27 14.78
N THR A 34 -0.47 15.58 16.01
CA THR A 34 -1.81 16.07 16.38
C THR A 34 -2.18 17.38 15.68
N LEU A 35 -1.23 18.07 15.04
CA LEU A 35 -1.43 19.31 14.30
C LEU A 35 -1.37 19.13 12.76
N ASP A 36 -0.72 18.07 12.24
CA ASP A 36 -0.38 17.99 10.80
C ASP A 36 -1.36 17.23 9.91
N GLY A 37 -2.30 16.48 10.48
CA GLY A 37 -3.19 15.66 9.65
C GLY A 37 -2.42 14.60 8.85
N GLY A 38 -2.36 13.37 9.36
CA GLY A 38 -1.63 12.28 8.71
C GLY A 38 -2.19 11.83 7.36
N ARG A 39 -1.41 10.97 6.70
CA ARG A 39 -1.83 10.19 5.54
C ARG A 39 -2.25 8.82 6.04
N HIS A 40 -3.40 8.36 5.58
CA HIS A 40 -3.95 7.07 5.99
C HIS A 40 -4.21 6.23 4.76
N ALA A 41 -3.80 4.97 4.81
CA ALA A 41 -4.10 3.99 3.78
C ALA A 41 -4.70 2.73 4.40
N TRP A 42 -5.74 2.24 3.76
CA TRP A 42 -6.51 1.10 4.21
C TRP A 42 -6.74 0.15 3.05
N SER A 43 -6.69 -1.15 3.35
CA SER A 43 -7.07 -2.19 2.41
C SER A 43 -7.90 -3.27 3.11
N GLN A 44 -9.04 -3.60 2.53
CA GLN A 44 -9.79 -4.82 2.85
C GLN A 44 -9.75 -5.76 1.66
N ILE A 45 -9.43 -7.01 1.92
CA ILE A 45 -9.33 -8.06 0.91
C ILE A 45 -10.34 -9.14 1.25
N LYS A 46 -11.19 -9.48 0.29
CA LYS A 46 -12.14 -10.59 0.37
C LYS A 46 -11.76 -11.63 -0.66
N ILE A 47 -11.71 -12.89 -0.26
CA ILE A 47 -11.42 -14.04 -1.14
C ILE A 47 -12.58 -15.01 -1.00
N SER A 48 -13.28 -15.27 -2.11
CA SER A 48 -14.35 -16.26 -2.17
C SER A 48 -13.83 -17.65 -2.52
N GLU A 49 -14.68 -18.66 -2.31
CA GLU A 49 -14.35 -20.07 -2.55
C GLU A 49 -14.05 -20.42 -4.02
N ASN A 50 -14.63 -19.65 -4.95
CA ASN A 50 -14.40 -19.81 -6.40
C ASN A 50 -13.16 -19.05 -6.89
N GLY A 51 -12.37 -18.48 -5.98
CA GLY A 51 -11.13 -17.78 -6.31
C GLY A 51 -11.28 -16.31 -6.68
N LYS A 52 -12.49 -15.75 -6.68
CA LYS A 52 -12.69 -14.31 -6.87
C LYS A 52 -12.12 -13.54 -5.68
N VAL A 53 -11.28 -12.55 -5.97
CA VAL A 53 -10.67 -11.65 -5.00
C VAL A 53 -11.19 -10.24 -5.21
N GLU A 54 -11.66 -9.61 -4.13
CA GLU A 54 -12.07 -8.21 -4.10
C GLU A 54 -11.18 -7.44 -3.14
N ILE A 55 -10.49 -6.41 -3.63
CA ILE A 55 -9.62 -5.55 -2.85
C ILE A 55 -10.23 -4.16 -2.81
N TYR A 56 -10.63 -3.72 -1.62
CA TYR A 56 -11.16 -2.40 -1.33
C TYR A 56 -10.03 -1.55 -0.76
N GLU A 57 -9.65 -0.50 -1.46
CA GLU A 57 -8.63 0.45 -1.01
C GLU A 57 -9.28 1.78 -0.63
N LEU A 58 -8.78 2.39 0.44
CA LEU A 58 -9.10 3.74 0.84
C LEU A 58 -7.79 4.47 1.15
N VAL A 59 -7.63 5.64 0.54
CA VAL A 59 -6.55 6.58 0.87
C VAL A 59 -7.18 7.88 1.36
N ILE A 60 -6.68 8.36 2.50
CA ILE A 60 -7.04 9.65 3.08
C ILE A 60 -5.77 10.49 3.17
N ASN A 61 -5.84 11.71 2.64
CA ASN A 61 -4.78 12.69 2.78
C ASN A 61 -5.33 13.94 3.47
N LYS A 62 -4.79 14.25 4.66
CA LYS A 62 -5.10 15.45 5.42
C LYS A 62 -4.06 16.56 5.22
N VAL A 63 -2.95 16.28 4.51
CA VAL A 63 -1.90 17.26 4.25
C VAL A 63 -2.32 18.15 3.08
N LEU A 64 -2.44 19.45 3.35
CA LEU A 64 -2.75 20.46 2.33
C LEU A 64 -1.67 20.54 1.26
N LEU A 65 -2.06 20.80 0.01
CA LEU A 65 -1.17 21.08 -1.14
C LEU A 65 -0.25 19.93 -1.58
N ALA A 66 -0.13 18.86 -0.81
CA ALA A 66 0.64 17.68 -1.16
C ALA A 66 -0.29 16.59 -1.65
N GLY A 67 -0.10 16.11 -2.88
CA GLY A 67 -0.72 14.83 -3.28
C GLY A 67 -0.12 13.66 -2.51
N TYR A 68 -0.88 12.59 -2.34
CA TYR A 68 -0.40 11.35 -1.76
C TYR A 68 -0.76 10.16 -2.65
N CYS A 69 0.25 9.39 -3.02
CA CYS A 69 0.07 8.13 -3.72
C CYS A 69 0.46 6.98 -2.80
N PHE A 70 -0.39 5.97 -2.78
CA PHE A 70 -0.18 4.73 -2.05
C PHE A 70 0.04 3.59 -3.04
N LYS A 71 1.12 2.85 -2.85
CA LYS A 71 1.46 1.66 -3.63
C LYS A 71 1.35 0.42 -2.76
N SER A 72 0.61 -0.56 -3.22
CA SER A 72 0.34 -1.81 -2.51
C SER A 72 0.67 -3.02 -3.37
N ALA A 73 1.34 -4.02 -2.79
CA ALA A 73 1.46 -5.35 -3.37
C ALA A 73 0.85 -6.36 -2.41
N TYR A 74 0.02 -7.27 -2.94
CA TYR A 74 -0.73 -8.23 -2.14
C TYR A 74 -0.16 -9.62 -2.35
N ILE A 75 0.23 -10.27 -1.26
CA ILE A 75 0.88 -11.58 -1.25
C ILE A 75 -0.02 -12.54 -0.50
N PHE A 76 -0.59 -13.51 -1.21
CA PHE A 76 -1.46 -14.53 -0.64
C PHE A 76 -0.61 -15.66 -0.07
N VAL A 77 -0.86 -16.05 1.18
CA VAL A 77 -0.03 -17.03 1.90
C VAL A 77 -0.83 -18.21 2.45
N ASP A 78 -0.17 -19.35 2.59
CA ASP A 78 -0.71 -20.54 3.26
C ASP A 78 -0.64 -20.44 4.79
N GLU A 79 -1.07 -21.50 5.49
CA GLU A 79 -1.02 -21.61 6.95
C GLU A 79 0.39 -21.48 7.54
N LYS A 80 1.42 -21.83 6.76
CA LYS A 80 2.83 -21.77 7.16
C LYS A 80 3.48 -20.44 6.79
N GLY A 81 2.73 -19.53 6.15
CA GLY A 81 3.22 -18.24 5.68
C GLY A 81 3.99 -18.28 4.36
N ASN A 82 3.99 -19.40 3.64
CA ASN A 82 4.59 -19.52 2.31
C ASN A 82 3.77 -18.75 1.29
N THR A 83 4.44 -18.14 0.31
CA THR A 83 3.76 -17.42 -0.77
C THR A 83 3.09 -18.42 -1.73
N LEU A 84 1.79 -18.25 -1.94
CA LEU A 84 1.01 -19.01 -2.93
C LEU A 84 0.81 -18.22 -4.22
N ALA A 85 0.51 -16.92 -4.10
CA ALA A 85 0.28 -16.03 -5.23
C ALA A 85 0.64 -14.59 -4.88
N ARG A 86 0.83 -13.77 -5.92
CA ARG A 86 1.09 -12.33 -5.80
C ARG A 86 0.24 -11.57 -6.79
N TYR A 87 -0.49 -10.57 -6.30
CA TYR A 87 -1.10 -9.57 -7.16
C TYR A 87 -0.17 -8.36 -7.28
N LYS A 88 0.06 -7.92 -8.51
CA LYS A 88 1.04 -6.88 -8.86
C LYS A 88 0.62 -5.52 -8.30
N GLU A 89 1.62 -4.65 -8.18
CA GLU A 89 1.54 -3.34 -7.56
C GLU A 89 0.34 -2.52 -8.04
N SER A 90 -0.51 -2.17 -7.08
CA SER A 90 -1.65 -1.30 -7.21
C SER A 90 -1.25 0.10 -6.74
N GLN A 91 -1.62 1.14 -7.49
CA GLN A 91 -1.36 2.54 -7.10
C GLN A 91 -2.65 3.34 -7.07
N ILE A 92 -2.97 3.94 -5.93
CA ILE A 92 -4.11 4.87 -5.74
C ILE A 92 -3.56 6.20 -5.22
N CYS A 93 -3.96 7.28 -5.87
CA CYS A 93 -3.49 8.62 -5.55
C CYS A 93 -4.64 9.56 -5.20
N VAL A 94 -4.40 10.41 -4.22
CA VAL A 94 -5.22 11.56 -3.87
C VAL A 94 -4.42 12.80 -4.27
N ASP A 95 -4.98 13.64 -5.14
CA ASP A 95 -4.32 14.86 -5.57
C ASP A 95 -4.22 15.87 -4.42
N GLY A 96 -3.19 16.72 -4.48
CA GLY A 96 -3.10 17.86 -3.58
C GLY A 96 -4.11 18.91 -4.02
N LYS A 97 -4.91 19.43 -3.08
CA LYS A 97 -5.76 20.60 -3.32
C LYS A 97 -5.58 21.65 -2.23
N TRP A 98 -5.98 22.88 -2.59
CA TRP A 98 -5.99 24.07 -1.75
C TRP A 98 -7.16 24.11 -0.74
N THR A 99 -7.79 22.98 -0.43
CA THR A 99 -8.96 22.95 0.45
C THR A 99 -8.61 22.34 1.80
N PRO A 100 -9.03 22.96 2.93
CA PRO A 100 -8.69 22.51 4.30
C PRO A 100 -9.34 21.18 4.71
N LEU A 101 -10.09 20.53 3.83
CA LEU A 101 -10.81 19.29 4.15
C LEU A 101 -9.99 18.05 3.75
N PRO A 102 -10.04 16.96 4.53
CA PRO A 102 -9.41 15.70 4.18
C PRO A 102 -9.90 15.20 2.83
N HIS A 103 -8.96 14.86 1.96
CA HIS A 103 -9.27 14.26 0.68
C HIS A 103 -9.26 12.75 0.79
N LYS A 104 -10.31 12.11 0.27
CA LYS A 104 -10.44 10.66 0.24
C LYS A 104 -10.55 10.16 -1.19
N ARG A 105 -9.93 9.03 -1.47
CA ARG A 105 -10.19 8.25 -2.68
C ARG A 105 -10.37 6.80 -2.31
N THR A 106 -11.40 6.18 -2.87
CA THR A 106 -11.65 4.76 -2.77
C THR A 106 -11.47 4.12 -4.13
N ARG A 107 -11.09 2.85 -4.13
CA ARG A 107 -11.05 2.00 -5.32
C ARG A 107 -11.41 0.58 -4.94
N VAL A 108 -12.07 -0.12 -5.85
CA VAL A 108 -12.24 -1.56 -5.78
C VAL A 108 -11.48 -2.20 -6.94
N ILE A 109 -10.72 -3.24 -6.64
CA ILE A 109 -9.95 -4.02 -7.61
C ILE A 109 -10.46 -5.45 -7.56
N PHE A 110 -10.65 -6.04 -8.74
CA PHE A 110 -11.05 -7.42 -8.90
C PHE A 110 -9.90 -8.21 -9.51
N HIS A 111 -9.65 -9.41 -8.98
CA HIS A 111 -8.68 -10.35 -9.49
C HIS A 111 -9.16 -11.79 -9.23
N ASP A 112 -8.68 -12.74 -10.01
CA ASP A 112 -9.02 -14.15 -9.84
C ASP A 112 -7.78 -14.95 -9.45
N LEU A 113 -7.93 -15.78 -8.43
CA LEU A 113 -6.98 -16.83 -8.08
C LEU A 113 -7.48 -18.17 -8.64
N PRO A 114 -6.59 -19.05 -9.13
CA PRO A 114 -6.94 -20.44 -9.36
C PRO A 114 -7.60 -21.03 -8.11
N VAL A 115 -8.68 -21.79 -8.28
CA VAL A 115 -9.49 -22.33 -7.17
C VAL A 115 -8.63 -23.16 -6.21
N GLU A 116 -7.66 -23.90 -6.74
CA GLU A 116 -6.72 -24.73 -6.00
C GLU A 116 -5.79 -23.90 -5.10
N ILE A 117 -5.46 -22.67 -5.53
CA ILE A 117 -4.69 -21.71 -4.75
C ILE A 117 -5.59 -21.07 -3.71
N ALA A 118 -6.77 -20.58 -4.10
CA ALA A 118 -7.72 -19.91 -3.22
C ALA A 118 -8.07 -20.76 -1.98
N LYS A 119 -8.32 -22.06 -2.17
CA LYS A 119 -8.60 -23.01 -1.08
C LYS A 119 -7.45 -23.19 -0.08
N LYS A 120 -6.21 -22.88 -0.48
CA LYS A 120 -5.02 -22.97 0.37
C LYS A 120 -4.67 -21.65 1.06
N VAL A 121 -5.25 -20.53 0.62
CA VAL A 121 -4.98 -19.23 1.24
C VAL A 121 -5.51 -19.22 2.67
N ARG A 122 -4.66 -18.78 3.60
CA ARG A 122 -5.00 -18.57 5.01
C ARG A 122 -4.69 -17.16 5.49
N GLY A 123 -3.93 -16.39 4.71
CA GLY A 123 -3.63 -15.00 5.00
C GLY A 123 -3.24 -14.21 3.77
N VAL A 124 -3.20 -12.89 3.95
CA VAL A 124 -2.70 -11.94 2.95
C VAL A 124 -1.69 -11.02 3.62
N LYS A 125 -0.45 -11.03 3.13
CA LYS A 125 0.56 -10.02 3.48
C LYS A 125 0.45 -8.88 2.50
N VAL A 126 0.47 -7.65 3.00
CA VAL A 126 0.41 -6.46 2.13
C VAL A 126 1.67 -5.65 2.31
N ASN A 127 2.43 -5.52 1.23
CA ASN A 127 3.63 -4.70 1.18
C ASN A 127 3.24 -3.30 0.72
N TRP A 128 3.55 -2.32 1.58
CA TRP A 128 3.14 -0.94 1.39
C TRP A 128 4.33 -0.04 1.20
N SER A 129 4.25 0.83 0.19
CA SER A 129 5.23 1.89 -0.01
C SER A 129 4.54 3.21 -0.38
N PRO A 130 5.09 4.34 0.07
CA PRO A 130 4.66 5.63 -0.43
C PRO A 130 5.05 5.74 -1.91
N GLY A 131 4.07 5.95 -2.78
CA GLY A 131 4.29 6.21 -4.21
C GLY A 131 4.56 7.67 -4.52
N SER A 132 4.30 8.57 -3.57
CA SER A 132 4.67 9.97 -3.62
C SER A 132 5.88 10.22 -2.71
N LYS A 133 6.92 10.88 -3.24
CA LYS A 133 8.02 11.38 -2.42
C LYS A 133 7.47 12.36 -1.39
N ASP A 134 8.02 12.34 -0.19
CA ASP A 134 7.76 13.35 0.84
C ASP A 134 7.95 14.75 0.24
N PRO A 135 6.95 15.65 0.27
CA PRO A 135 7.05 17.01 -0.26
C PRO A 135 8.25 17.76 0.29
N LEU A 136 8.61 17.53 1.56
CA LEU A 136 9.78 18.17 2.16
C LEU A 136 11.07 17.64 1.55
N LYS A 137 11.13 16.33 1.24
CA LYS A 137 12.25 15.74 0.48
C LYS A 137 12.27 16.22 -0.95
N LEU A 138 11.13 16.37 -1.61
CA LEU A 138 11.05 16.87 -2.99
C LEU A 138 11.52 18.32 -3.07
N LEU A 139 11.10 19.16 -2.12
CA LEU A 139 11.56 20.53 -1.97
C LEU A 139 13.05 20.58 -1.65
N GLU A 140 13.55 19.72 -0.76
CA GLU A 140 14.98 19.61 -0.46
C GLU A 140 15.80 19.19 -1.70
N GLU A 141 15.34 18.19 -2.46
CA GLU A 141 15.95 17.77 -3.73
C GLU A 141 15.96 18.91 -4.74
N ASN A 142 14.87 19.66 -4.87
CA ASN A 142 14.76 20.78 -5.79
C ASN A 142 15.62 21.97 -5.37
N ILE A 143 15.69 22.29 -4.08
CA ILE A 143 16.60 23.30 -3.52
C ILE A 143 18.05 22.91 -3.80
N LYS A 144 18.43 21.65 -3.56
CA LYS A 144 19.78 21.14 -3.88
C LYS A 144 20.11 21.28 -5.36
N LYS A 145 19.18 20.93 -6.26
CA LYS A 145 19.34 21.11 -7.70
C LYS A 145 19.53 22.59 -8.07
N LEU A 146 18.73 23.48 -7.49
CA LEU A 146 18.83 24.92 -7.73
C LEU A 146 20.19 25.47 -7.29
N ILE A 147 20.71 25.06 -6.13
CA ILE A 147 22.05 25.43 -5.66
C ILE A 147 23.10 24.95 -6.66
N ASN A 148 23.07 23.67 -7.05
CA ASN A 148 24.05 23.10 -7.98
C ASN A 148 24.05 23.81 -9.35
N ILE A 149 22.86 24.09 -9.92
CA ILE A 149 22.74 24.83 -11.17
C ILE A 149 23.31 26.25 -11.01
N SER A 150 22.99 26.92 -9.89
CA SER A 150 23.42 28.29 -9.65
C SER A 150 24.94 28.37 -9.43
N GLU A 151 25.55 27.41 -8.74
CA GLU A 151 27.01 27.32 -8.56
C GLU A 151 27.74 27.03 -9.88
N ALA A 152 27.15 26.22 -10.77
CA ALA A 152 27.70 25.95 -12.10
C ALA A 152 27.55 27.12 -13.08
N SER A 153 26.51 27.94 -12.94
CA SER A 153 26.15 28.99 -13.91
C SER A 153 26.59 30.38 -13.50
N LEU A 154 26.65 30.68 -12.20
CA LEU A 154 26.88 32.01 -11.65
C LEU A 154 27.62 31.93 -10.30
N PRO A 155 28.91 31.55 -10.29
CA PRO A 155 29.67 31.25 -9.08
C PRO A 155 29.85 32.45 -8.12
N SER A 156 29.51 33.68 -8.54
CA SER A 156 29.68 34.91 -7.75
C SER A 156 28.50 35.89 -7.80
N SER A 157 27.28 35.44 -8.07
CA SER A 157 26.12 36.35 -8.19
C SER A 157 25.35 36.56 -6.87
N GLU A 158 24.83 37.78 -6.67
CA GLU A 158 23.90 38.12 -5.58
C GLU A 158 22.65 37.21 -5.56
N ALA A 159 22.25 36.69 -6.72
CA ALA A 159 21.17 35.73 -6.85
C ALA A 159 21.49 34.37 -6.19
N LEU A 160 22.75 33.91 -6.26
CA LEU A 160 23.22 32.69 -5.60
C LEU A 160 23.11 32.81 -4.07
N GLU A 161 23.51 33.95 -3.51
CA GLU A 161 23.43 34.22 -2.08
C GLU A 161 21.97 34.30 -1.59
N LYS A 162 21.06 34.88 -2.38
CA LYS A 162 19.62 34.88 -2.07
C LYS A 162 19.01 33.47 -2.07
N ILE A 163 19.36 32.63 -3.06
CA ILE A 163 18.90 31.23 -3.12
C ILE A 163 19.45 30.42 -1.93
N LYS A 164 20.74 30.58 -1.60
CA LYS A 164 21.36 29.95 -0.43
C LYS A 164 20.70 30.41 0.88
N GLY A 165 20.34 31.69 1.00
CA GLY A 165 19.62 32.25 2.14
C GLY A 165 18.24 31.62 2.35
N ILE A 166 17.43 31.54 1.28
CA ILE A 166 16.09 30.92 1.32
C ILE A 166 16.17 29.42 1.67
N ALA A 167 17.15 28.72 1.10
CA ALA A 167 17.40 27.30 1.41
C ALA A 167 17.76 27.08 2.89
N LYS A 168 18.60 27.96 3.46
CA LYS A 168 19.00 27.92 4.88
C LYS A 168 17.82 28.16 5.82
N LEU A 169 16.98 29.15 5.50
CA LEU A 169 15.75 29.44 6.24
C LEU A 169 14.81 28.25 6.27
N TYR A 170 14.58 27.62 5.11
CA TYR A 170 13.77 26.41 5.02
C TYR A 170 14.32 25.24 5.88
N LEU A 171 15.63 25.02 5.89
CA LEU A 171 16.25 23.98 6.73
C LEU A 171 16.17 24.29 8.23
N LEU A 172 16.15 25.57 8.62
CA LEU A 172 15.96 25.99 10.01
C LEU A 172 14.54 25.71 10.50
N PHE A 173 13.52 26.01 9.69
CA PHE A 173 12.11 25.73 10.04
C PHE A 173 11.77 24.24 10.17
N LYS A 174 12.59 23.34 9.61
CA LYS A 174 12.41 21.88 9.74
C LYS A 174 12.88 21.31 11.10
N LYS A 175 13.78 22.02 11.80
CA LYS A 175 14.38 21.56 13.07
C LYS A 175 13.64 22.06 14.32
N ALA A 176 12.79 23.08 14.17
CA ALA A 176 11.94 23.61 15.23
C ALA A 176 10.62 22.84 15.28
#